data_AF-A0A964XTE9-F1
#
_entry.id   AF-A0A964XTE9-F1
#
_cell.length_a   1.000
_cell.length_b   1.000
_cell.length_c   1.000
_cell.angle_alpha   90.00
_cell.angle_beta   90.00
_cell.angle_gamma   90.00
#
_symmetry.space_group_name_H-M   'P 1'
#
loop_
_entity.id
_entity.type
_entity.pdbx_description
1 polymer ?
#
loop_
_entity_poly.entity_id
_entity_poly.type
_entity_poly.pdbx_seq_one_letter_code
_entity_poly.pdbx_strand_id
1 'polypeptide(L)'
;AGNIGPTLLDTLTQALDAAPPWDPPGVQAVTHAAGEELADAATEPASALPAVLDDESAKADVPLIAPPPPKIDLGLPEVWVLELSSFQLDGVSGFEPSAATILNITEDHLDWHGNLPAYVEAKSRIWGTQGLMVINRDDPLVKAMTPADEPVRKKNQVPRHWISFGSGLPVRPGDYGLETVNGMTWLVRAHEADGTRKRRRDEEEDIYIQRLMPADVLRIRGEHNALNALAALALACSTGSQLAPMLYGLREYRGEPHRVDSVAIVNDVEYIDDSKGTNVGATVAALQGLGRQRRLVVILGGDGKGQDFSPLLEPVRRHVRAVLLLGRDAPRLREALSSAGVPMTDVQTLPQAVREARQLAQPGDAVLLSPACASLDMFRNYSHRAEVFIQTVQALADEPQSMQEGSA
;
A
#
# COMPACT_ATOMS: atom_id res chain seq x y z
N ALA A 1 -4.29 0.48 -7.76
CA ALA A 1 -4.42 1.89 -8.20
C ALA A 1 -4.44 2.80 -6.99
N GLY A 2 -3.50 3.74 -6.92
CA GLY A 2 -3.28 4.64 -5.78
C GLY A 2 -1.82 4.59 -5.30
N ASN A 3 -1.42 5.53 -4.44
CA ASN A 3 -0.03 5.75 -4.01
C ASN A 3 0.48 4.72 -2.97
N ILE A 4 0.38 3.42 -3.24
CA ILE A 4 1.33 2.43 -2.70
C ILE A 4 2.41 2.32 -3.76
N GLY A 5 3.60 2.84 -3.46
CA GLY A 5 4.72 2.69 -4.38
C GLY A 5 4.95 1.18 -4.65
N PRO A 6 5.28 0.78 -5.89
CA PRO A 6 5.61 -0.61 -6.25
C PRO A 6 6.66 -1.20 -5.29
N THR A 7 7.52 -0.34 -4.75
CA THR A 7 8.56 -0.66 -3.77
C THR A 7 8.10 -1.33 -2.49
N LEU A 8 6.89 -1.07 -1.98
CA LEU A 8 6.41 -1.78 -0.78
C LEU A 8 6.20 -3.26 -1.12
N LEU A 9 5.54 -3.53 -2.24
CA LEU A 9 5.30 -4.89 -2.72
C LEU A 9 6.61 -5.53 -3.22
N ASP A 10 7.53 -4.77 -3.83
CA ASP A 10 8.86 -5.26 -4.20
C ASP A 10 9.69 -5.64 -2.96
N THR A 11 9.59 -4.86 -1.87
CA THR A 11 10.26 -5.16 -0.59
C THR A 11 9.68 -6.44 0.02
N LEU A 12 8.37 -6.65 -0.11
CA LEU A 12 7.72 -7.89 0.32
C LEU A 12 8.19 -9.09 -0.51
N THR A 13 8.34 -8.93 -1.82
CA THR A 13 8.91 -9.96 -2.71
C THR A 13 10.36 -10.29 -2.30
N GLN A 14 11.21 -9.29 -2.11
CA GLN A 14 12.59 -9.50 -1.65
C GLN A 14 12.67 -10.20 -0.29
N ALA A 15 11.77 -9.89 0.63
CA ALA A 15 11.70 -10.56 1.93
C ALA A 15 11.25 -12.02 1.82
N LEU A 16 10.40 -12.36 0.85
CA LEU A 16 10.02 -13.73 0.53
C LEU A 16 11.20 -14.51 -0.05
N ASP A 17 11.91 -13.93 -1.01
CA ASP A 17 13.08 -14.55 -1.65
C ASP A 17 14.24 -14.76 -0.67
N ALA A 18 14.39 -13.88 0.32
CA ALA A 18 15.42 -13.95 1.36
C ALA A 18 15.03 -14.87 2.54
N ALA A 19 13.77 -15.34 2.61
CA ALA A 19 13.34 -16.18 3.70
C ALA A 19 13.99 -17.57 3.58
N PRO A 20 14.64 -18.11 4.63
CA PRO A 20 15.06 -19.50 4.61
C PRO A 20 13.82 -20.38 4.44
N PRO A 21 13.91 -21.55 3.77
CA PRO A 21 12.80 -22.49 3.70
C PRO A 21 12.32 -22.77 5.13
N TRP A 22 11.06 -22.45 5.38
CA TRP A 22 10.45 -22.64 6.69
C TRP A 22 10.39 -24.13 6.99
N ASP A 23 11.25 -24.57 7.91
CA ASP A 23 11.17 -25.89 8.52
C ASP A 23 10.29 -25.75 9.77
N PRO A 24 9.02 -26.22 9.74
CA PRO A 24 8.14 -26.09 10.89
C PRO A 24 8.77 -26.79 12.10
N PRO A 25 8.73 -26.19 13.31
CA PRO A 25 9.21 -26.86 14.51
C PRO A 25 8.50 -28.21 14.64
N GLY A 26 9.30 -29.27 14.65
CA GLY A 26 8.89 -30.63 14.34
C GLY A 26 7.69 -31.11 15.16
N VAL A 27 6.67 -31.60 14.44
CA VAL A 27 5.82 -32.66 14.98
C VAL A 27 6.71 -33.90 15.05
N GLN A 28 7.43 -34.06 16.16
CA GLN A 28 7.95 -35.37 16.53
C GLN A 28 6.75 -36.29 16.69
N ALA A 29 6.54 -37.16 15.71
CA ALA A 29 5.72 -38.34 15.90
C ALA A 29 6.39 -39.17 17.01
N VAL A 30 5.86 -39.03 18.23
CA VAL A 30 6.17 -39.94 19.34
C VAL A 30 5.48 -41.26 19.01
N THR A 31 6.16 -42.11 18.24
CA THR A 31 5.84 -43.53 18.18
C THR A 31 6.40 -44.16 19.45
N HIS A 32 5.51 -44.46 20.39
CA HIS A 32 5.83 -45.34 21.52
C HIS A 32 6.19 -46.73 20.98
N ALA A 33 7.48 -47.05 20.97
CA ALA A 33 7.96 -48.43 20.90
C ALA A 33 8.17 -48.92 22.34
N ALA A 34 7.21 -49.68 22.86
CA ALA A 34 7.47 -50.59 23.96
C ALA A 34 8.18 -51.82 23.36
N GLY A 35 9.38 -52.10 23.86
CA GLY A 35 10.19 -53.22 23.40
C GLY A 35 9.67 -54.56 23.89
N GLU A 36 10.02 -55.60 23.14
CA GLU A 36 10.36 -56.91 23.69
C GLU A 36 11.41 -57.53 22.75
N GLU A 37 12.55 -57.90 23.35
CA GLU A 37 13.63 -58.67 22.74
C GLU A 37 13.16 -60.10 22.43
N LEU A 38 13.70 -60.72 21.37
CA LEU A 38 14.46 -61.99 21.45
C LEU A 38 14.73 -62.59 20.05
N ALA A 39 16.01 -62.57 19.68
CA ALA A 39 16.82 -63.71 19.24
C ALA A 39 16.30 -64.75 18.20
N ASP A 40 17.06 -64.80 17.10
CA ASP A 40 17.75 -65.97 16.53
C ASP A 40 17.14 -66.85 15.41
N ALA A 41 18.06 -67.23 14.51
CA ALA A 41 18.13 -68.41 13.65
C ALA A 41 17.21 -68.62 12.40
N ALA A 42 17.86 -68.44 11.24
CA ALA A 42 18.08 -69.45 10.18
C ALA A 42 16.98 -69.89 9.17
N THR A 43 17.51 -70.32 8.00
CA THR A 43 16.98 -71.23 6.94
C THR A 43 16.23 -70.68 5.71
N GLU A 44 17.01 -70.44 4.64
CA GLU A 44 17.00 -71.09 3.30
C GLU A 44 15.74 -71.14 2.36
N PRO A 45 15.94 -71.32 1.03
CA PRO A 45 15.08 -70.78 -0.03
C PRO A 45 14.44 -71.82 -0.99
N ALA A 46 13.78 -71.30 -2.03
CA ALA A 46 13.50 -71.88 -3.36
C ALA A 46 12.30 -72.85 -3.57
N SER A 47 11.55 -72.59 -4.66
CA SER A 47 10.77 -73.56 -5.47
C SER A 47 9.96 -72.77 -6.51
N ALA A 48 10.48 -72.52 -7.72
CA ALA A 48 10.36 -73.38 -8.92
C ALA A 48 8.98 -73.30 -9.62
N LEU A 49 9.02 -72.86 -10.89
CA LEU A 49 7.95 -72.82 -11.90
C LEU A 49 7.40 -74.23 -12.22
N PRO A 50 6.29 -74.31 -12.97
CA PRO A 50 6.49 -74.58 -14.40
C PRO A 50 5.60 -73.75 -15.35
N ALA A 51 6.15 -73.45 -16.52
CA ALA A 51 5.43 -73.02 -17.72
C ALA A 51 4.65 -74.20 -18.33
N VAL A 52 3.54 -73.94 -19.03
CA VAL A 52 3.36 -74.04 -20.50
C VAL A 52 1.87 -73.72 -20.80
N LEU A 53 1.59 -72.80 -21.72
CA LEU A 53 0.80 -73.02 -22.95
C LEU A 53 0.34 -71.68 -23.56
N ASP A 54 0.67 -71.56 -24.84
CA ASP A 54 0.35 -70.49 -25.76
C ASP A 54 -1.16 -70.25 -25.88
N ASP A 55 -1.57 -68.99 -25.85
CA ASP A 55 -2.79 -68.54 -26.51
C ASP A 55 -2.54 -67.16 -27.14
N GLU A 56 -2.38 -67.16 -28.46
CA GLU A 56 -2.41 -65.97 -29.30
C GLU A 56 -3.85 -65.47 -29.40
N SER A 57 -4.22 -64.44 -28.64
CA SER A 57 -5.24 -63.49 -29.11
C SER A 57 -5.27 -62.17 -28.32
N ALA A 58 -5.27 -61.07 -29.09
CA ALA A 58 -5.60 -59.70 -28.70
C ALA A 58 -4.60 -58.91 -27.80
N LYS A 59 -3.51 -58.43 -28.41
CA LYS A 59 -2.88 -57.17 -27.96
C LYS A 59 -3.83 -56.01 -28.31
N ALA A 60 -4.55 -55.50 -27.32
CA ALA A 60 -5.16 -54.19 -27.41
C ALA A 60 -4.05 -53.13 -27.25
N ASP A 61 -3.82 -52.34 -28.30
CA ASP A 61 -2.97 -51.16 -28.26
C ASP A 61 -3.52 -50.18 -27.20
N VAL A 62 -2.85 -50.09 -26.05
CA VAL A 62 -3.03 -48.97 -25.13
C VAL A 62 -2.30 -47.78 -25.78
N PRO A 63 -2.99 -46.68 -26.14
CA PRO A 63 -2.29 -45.53 -26.70
C PRO A 63 -1.35 -44.99 -25.64
N LEU A 64 -0.04 -44.99 -25.95
CA LEU A 64 0.96 -44.24 -25.19
C LEU A 64 0.54 -42.77 -25.19
N ILE A 65 0.02 -42.30 -24.04
CA ILE A 65 -0.18 -40.88 -23.81
C ILE A 65 1.20 -40.25 -23.91
N ALA A 66 1.43 -39.45 -24.97
CA ALA A 66 2.67 -38.71 -25.12
C ALA A 66 2.88 -37.87 -23.85
N PRO A 67 4.08 -37.87 -23.24
CA PRO A 67 4.35 -37.00 -22.10
C PRO A 67 4.03 -35.57 -22.50
N PRO A 68 3.40 -34.77 -21.62
CA PRO A 68 3.11 -33.38 -21.93
C PRO A 68 4.41 -32.70 -22.38
N PRO A 69 4.34 -31.81 -23.40
CA PRO A 69 5.52 -31.11 -23.86
C PRO A 69 6.23 -30.47 -22.67
N PRO A 70 7.58 -30.46 -22.66
CA PRO A 70 8.33 -29.85 -21.57
C PRO A 70 7.86 -28.40 -21.40
N LYS A 71 7.52 -28.02 -20.17
CA LYS A 71 7.19 -26.63 -19.84
C LYS A 71 8.37 -25.77 -20.30
N ILE A 72 8.11 -24.86 -21.25
CA ILE A 72 9.10 -23.86 -21.63
C ILE A 72 9.20 -22.92 -20.45
N ASP A 73 10.27 -23.05 -19.68
CA ASP A 73 10.63 -22.07 -18.67
C ASP A 73 11.20 -20.84 -19.38
N LEU A 74 10.37 -19.81 -19.51
CA LEU A 74 10.75 -18.54 -20.10
C LEU A 74 11.56 -17.67 -19.14
N GLY A 75 11.85 -18.15 -17.91
CA GLY A 75 12.50 -17.36 -16.87
C GLY A 75 11.68 -16.15 -16.41
N LEU A 76 10.35 -16.20 -16.62
CA LEU A 76 9.45 -15.13 -16.22
C LEU A 76 9.15 -15.23 -14.73
N PRO A 77 8.92 -14.09 -14.04
CA PRO A 77 8.53 -14.11 -12.64
C PRO A 77 7.15 -14.76 -12.46
N GLU A 78 7.00 -15.49 -11.35
CA GLU A 78 5.73 -16.14 -10.97
C GLU A 78 4.66 -15.12 -10.57
N VAL A 79 5.07 -13.96 -10.07
CA VAL A 79 4.19 -12.88 -9.60
C VAL A 79 4.58 -11.57 -10.25
N TRP A 80 3.59 -10.83 -10.73
CA TRP A 80 3.74 -9.48 -11.27
C TRP A 80 3.01 -8.49 -10.38
N VAL A 81 3.72 -7.44 -9.96
CA VAL A 81 3.14 -6.33 -9.22
C VAL A 81 3.13 -5.10 -10.11
N LEU A 82 1.94 -4.54 -10.32
CA LEU A 82 1.74 -3.42 -11.24
C LEU A 82 1.08 -2.24 -10.52
N GLU A 83 1.77 -1.10 -10.50
CA GLU A 83 1.12 0.18 -10.22
C GLU A 83 0.49 0.72 -11.51
N LEU A 84 -0.83 0.91 -11.50
CA LEU A 84 -1.58 1.38 -12.66
C LEU A 84 -2.26 2.72 -12.36
N SER A 85 -1.94 3.71 -13.20
CA SER A 85 -2.59 5.02 -13.23
C SER A 85 -3.99 4.97 -13.85
N SER A 86 -4.80 6.00 -13.63
CA SER A 86 -6.10 6.10 -14.31
C SER A 86 -5.96 6.20 -15.83
N PHE A 87 -4.91 6.86 -16.34
CA PHE A 87 -4.64 6.95 -17.78
C PHE A 87 -4.34 5.61 -18.43
N GLN A 88 -3.56 4.76 -17.75
CA GLN A 88 -3.26 3.42 -18.25
C GLN A 88 -4.48 2.51 -18.23
N LEU A 89 -5.39 2.70 -17.27
CA LEU A 89 -6.63 1.94 -17.17
C LEU A 89 -7.72 2.48 -18.09
N ASP A 90 -7.63 3.74 -18.49
CA ASP A 90 -8.57 4.37 -19.40
C ASP A 90 -8.54 3.66 -20.76
N GLY A 91 -9.71 3.22 -21.23
CA GLY A 91 -9.83 2.46 -22.47
C GLY A 91 -9.24 1.04 -22.48
N VAL A 92 -8.68 0.54 -21.38
CA VAL A 92 -8.17 -0.85 -21.33
C VAL A 92 -9.32 -1.86 -21.39
N SER A 93 -9.14 -2.88 -22.23
CA SER A 93 -10.04 -4.02 -22.37
C SER A 93 -9.30 -5.33 -22.12
N GLY A 94 -9.92 -6.26 -21.40
CA GLY A 94 -9.37 -7.61 -21.18
C GLY A 94 -8.24 -7.70 -20.15
N PHE A 95 -8.03 -6.65 -19.34
CA PHE A 95 -7.12 -6.72 -18.20
C PHE A 95 -7.77 -7.53 -17.07
N GLU A 96 -7.10 -8.61 -16.65
CA GLU A 96 -7.60 -9.53 -15.63
C GLU A 96 -6.50 -9.82 -14.60
N PRO A 97 -6.46 -9.11 -13.48
CA PRO A 97 -5.51 -9.39 -12.40
C PRO A 97 -6.00 -10.53 -11.51
N SER A 98 -5.07 -11.22 -10.85
CA SER A 98 -5.44 -12.23 -9.83
C SER A 98 -6.03 -11.58 -8.58
N ALA A 99 -5.49 -10.42 -8.18
CA ALA A 99 -6.03 -9.57 -7.13
C ALA A 99 -5.76 -8.10 -7.47
N ALA A 100 -6.69 -7.22 -7.10
CA ALA A 100 -6.56 -5.78 -7.32
C ALA A 100 -7.02 -4.99 -6.11
N THR A 101 -6.57 -3.73 -6.04
CA THR A 101 -7.06 -2.76 -5.06
C THR A 101 -7.14 -1.36 -5.67
N ILE A 102 -8.13 -0.60 -5.22
CA ILE A 102 -8.15 0.86 -5.31
C ILE A 102 -7.99 1.34 -3.87
N LEU A 103 -6.90 2.06 -3.59
CA LEU A 103 -6.57 2.44 -2.23
C LEU A 103 -7.45 3.55 -1.70
N ASN A 104 -7.82 4.48 -2.56
CA ASN A 104 -8.73 5.58 -2.30
C ASN A 104 -9.08 6.25 -3.63
N ILE A 105 -10.12 7.07 -3.60
CA ILE A 105 -10.52 7.98 -4.65
C ILE A 105 -10.60 9.39 -4.05
N THR A 106 -9.71 10.25 -4.50
CA THR A 106 -9.81 11.69 -4.33
C THR A 106 -9.75 12.36 -5.69
N GLU A 107 -10.22 13.61 -5.80
CA GLU A 107 -10.13 14.36 -7.05
C GLU A 107 -8.68 14.42 -7.54
N ASP A 108 -8.47 14.00 -8.78
CA ASP A 108 -7.21 14.09 -9.48
C ASP A 108 -7.48 13.98 -10.99
N HIS A 109 -6.64 14.61 -11.81
CA HIS A 109 -6.71 14.54 -13.27
C HIS A 109 -8.07 14.88 -13.88
N LEU A 110 -8.80 15.83 -13.28
CA LEU A 110 -10.13 16.23 -13.76
C LEU A 110 -10.05 16.98 -15.10
N ASP A 111 -8.90 17.57 -15.40
CA ASP A 111 -8.55 18.15 -16.70
C ASP A 111 -8.56 17.14 -17.85
N TRP A 112 -8.25 15.87 -17.58
CA TRP A 112 -8.33 14.78 -18.57
C TRP A 112 -9.67 14.06 -18.54
N HIS A 113 -10.09 13.60 -17.36
CA HIS A 113 -11.29 12.77 -17.20
C HIS A 113 -12.58 13.59 -17.29
N GLY A 114 -12.49 14.93 -17.20
CA GLY A 114 -13.60 15.86 -17.23
C GLY A 114 -14.36 15.96 -15.91
N ASN A 115 -14.59 14.85 -15.21
CA ASN A 115 -15.24 14.81 -13.90
C ASN A 115 -14.82 13.60 -13.07
N LEU A 116 -15.12 13.65 -11.76
CA LEU A 116 -14.80 12.59 -10.81
C LEU A 116 -15.45 11.22 -11.17
N PRO A 117 -16.73 11.13 -11.59
CA PRO A 117 -17.31 9.87 -12.05
C PRO A 117 -16.52 9.18 -13.17
N ALA A 118 -16.08 9.92 -14.19
CA ALA A 118 -15.27 9.36 -15.28
C ALA A 118 -13.90 8.86 -14.79
N TYR A 119 -13.24 9.61 -13.89
CA TYR A 119 -11.99 9.17 -13.24
C TYR A 119 -12.17 7.88 -12.44
N VAL A 120 -13.28 7.78 -11.70
CA VAL A 120 -13.68 6.58 -10.95
C VAL A 120 -13.91 5.40 -11.88
N GLU A 121 -14.64 5.62 -12.99
CA GLU A 121 -14.89 4.59 -13.99
C GLU A 121 -13.58 4.08 -14.60
N ALA A 122 -12.66 4.98 -14.97
CA ALA A 122 -11.34 4.61 -15.48
C ALA A 122 -10.60 3.70 -14.49
N LYS A 123 -10.52 4.08 -13.21
CA LYS A 123 -9.86 3.25 -12.18
C LYS A 123 -10.55 1.93 -11.91
N SER A 124 -11.88 1.88 -11.98
CA SER A 124 -12.66 0.65 -11.73
C SER A 124 -12.32 -0.48 -12.70
N ARG A 125 -11.75 -0.17 -13.88
CA ARG A 125 -11.26 -1.18 -14.83
C ARG A 125 -10.14 -2.05 -14.26
N ILE A 126 -9.45 -1.60 -13.20
CA ILE A 126 -8.45 -2.42 -12.51
C ILE A 126 -9.03 -3.71 -11.94
N TRP A 127 -10.32 -3.73 -11.63
CA TRP A 127 -10.92 -4.90 -11.01
C TRP A 127 -10.87 -6.11 -11.95
N GLY A 128 -10.95 -5.95 -13.27
CA GLY A 128 -11.24 -7.09 -14.15
C GLY A 128 -12.58 -7.73 -13.79
N THR A 129 -12.74 -9.01 -14.13
CA THR A 129 -14.02 -9.74 -14.05
C THR A 129 -14.09 -10.76 -12.91
N GLN A 130 -12.97 -11.42 -12.59
CA GLN A 130 -12.91 -12.54 -11.65
C GLN A 130 -11.93 -12.32 -10.50
N GLY A 131 -10.91 -11.49 -10.70
CA GLY A 131 -9.88 -11.19 -9.70
C GLY A 131 -10.43 -10.78 -8.34
N LEU A 132 -9.71 -11.15 -7.29
CA LEU A 132 -10.02 -10.78 -5.90
C LEU A 132 -10.03 -9.25 -5.77
N MET A 133 -11.11 -8.71 -5.22
CA MET A 133 -11.19 -7.28 -4.88
C MET A 133 -10.72 -7.06 -3.44
N VAL A 134 -9.66 -6.27 -3.26
CA VAL A 134 -9.22 -5.76 -1.96
C VAL A 134 -9.76 -4.33 -1.79
N ILE A 135 -10.82 -4.18 -1.01
CA ILE A 135 -11.64 -2.97 -0.91
C ILE A 135 -11.20 -2.11 0.29
N ASN A 136 -10.97 -0.82 0.05
CA ASN A 136 -10.87 0.14 1.16
C ASN A 136 -12.28 0.45 1.66
N ARG A 137 -12.59 0.09 2.92
CA ARG A 137 -13.91 0.34 3.52
C ARG A 137 -14.06 1.74 4.11
N ASP A 138 -12.97 2.48 4.26
CA ASP A 138 -12.98 3.84 4.79
C ASP A 138 -13.24 4.88 3.68
N ASP A 139 -13.00 4.51 2.43
CA ASP A 139 -13.30 5.35 1.27
C ASP A 139 -14.71 5.05 0.74
N PRO A 140 -15.66 6.00 0.78
CA PRO A 140 -17.05 5.76 0.38
C PRO A 140 -17.21 5.35 -1.08
N LEU A 141 -16.38 5.89 -1.99
CA LEU A 141 -16.46 5.60 -3.43
C LEU A 141 -15.91 4.21 -3.73
N VAL A 142 -14.81 3.81 -3.08
CA VAL A 142 -14.28 2.44 -3.19
C VAL A 142 -15.22 1.44 -2.53
N LYS A 143 -15.75 1.74 -1.34
CA LYS A 143 -16.71 0.90 -0.63
C LYS A 143 -17.98 0.66 -1.46
N ALA A 144 -18.46 1.68 -2.19
CA ALA A 144 -19.61 1.54 -3.07
C ALA A 144 -19.38 0.57 -4.25
N MET A 145 -18.13 0.21 -4.56
CA MET A 145 -17.79 -0.78 -5.58
C MET A 145 -17.84 -2.23 -5.08
N THR A 146 -18.13 -2.44 -3.79
CA THR A 146 -18.23 -3.78 -3.21
C THR A 146 -19.33 -4.58 -3.94
N PRO A 147 -19.07 -5.82 -4.38
CA PRO A 147 -20.10 -6.67 -4.96
C PRO A 147 -21.28 -6.82 -4.00
N ALA A 148 -22.51 -6.69 -4.51
CA ALA A 148 -23.71 -6.87 -3.70
C ALA A 148 -23.83 -8.33 -3.21
N ASP A 149 -24.34 -8.50 -1.99
CA ASP A 149 -24.72 -9.80 -1.42
C ASP A 149 -26.01 -10.35 -2.06
N GLU A 150 -26.13 -10.27 -3.39
CA GLU A 150 -27.31 -10.78 -4.06
C GLU A 150 -27.30 -12.31 -4.04
N PRO A 151 -28.43 -12.96 -3.66
CA PRO A 151 -28.56 -14.39 -3.82
C PRO A 151 -28.41 -14.71 -5.31
N VAL A 152 -27.51 -15.64 -5.65
CA VAL A 152 -27.24 -16.10 -7.01
C VAL A 152 -28.55 -16.59 -7.65
N ARG A 153 -29.30 -15.67 -8.28
CA ARG A 153 -30.60 -15.95 -8.90
C ARG A 153 -30.46 -16.57 -10.29
N LYS A 154 -29.25 -16.53 -10.87
CA LYS A 154 -28.94 -17.09 -12.19
C LYS A 154 -27.98 -18.25 -12.01
N LYS A 155 -28.34 -19.42 -12.56
CA LYS A 155 -27.62 -20.71 -12.43
C LYS A 155 -26.12 -20.71 -12.78
N ASN A 156 -25.57 -19.64 -13.37
CA ASN A 156 -24.19 -19.56 -13.87
C ASN A 156 -23.40 -18.35 -13.33
N GLN A 157 -23.83 -17.68 -12.27
CA GLN A 157 -23.09 -16.52 -11.73
C GLN A 157 -22.32 -16.93 -10.47
N VAL A 158 -20.99 -17.04 -10.58
CA VAL A 158 -20.12 -17.25 -9.43
C VAL A 158 -20.00 -15.92 -8.68
N PRO A 159 -20.29 -15.87 -7.36
CA PRO A 159 -20.13 -14.64 -6.59
C PRO A 159 -18.67 -14.21 -6.61
N ARG A 160 -18.45 -12.93 -6.86
CA ARG A 160 -17.11 -12.37 -6.94
C ARG A 160 -16.50 -12.30 -5.54
N HIS A 161 -15.29 -12.84 -5.39
CA HIS A 161 -14.58 -12.81 -4.11
C HIS A 161 -14.04 -11.41 -3.82
N TRP A 162 -14.21 -10.97 -2.58
CA TRP A 162 -13.70 -9.70 -2.09
C TRP A 162 -13.38 -9.76 -0.59
N ILE A 163 -12.35 -9.04 -0.19
CA ILE A 163 -11.95 -8.77 1.19
C ILE A 163 -11.77 -7.27 1.39
N SER A 164 -11.78 -6.78 2.63
CA SER A 164 -11.64 -5.36 2.93
C SER A 164 -10.46 -5.04 3.86
N PHE A 165 -10.00 -3.78 3.78
CA PHE A 165 -9.11 -3.17 4.76
C PHE A 165 -9.65 -1.78 5.18
N GLY A 166 -9.20 -1.28 6.33
CA GLY A 166 -9.62 0.02 6.87
C GLY A 166 -9.14 0.25 8.31
N SER A 167 -9.49 1.40 8.87
CA SER A 167 -9.04 1.92 10.16
C SER A 167 -9.78 1.31 11.37
N GLY A 168 -11.00 0.82 11.18
CA GLY A 168 -11.74 0.08 12.21
C GLY A 168 -11.27 -1.36 12.46
N LEU A 169 -12.00 -2.09 13.29
CA LEU A 169 -11.89 -3.54 13.38
C LEU A 169 -12.52 -4.23 12.15
N PRO A 170 -11.93 -5.32 11.64
CA PRO A 170 -12.56 -6.13 10.59
C PRO A 170 -13.76 -6.89 11.16
N VAL A 171 -14.80 -7.06 10.32
CA VAL A 171 -16.08 -7.69 10.73
C VAL A 171 -16.42 -8.94 9.93
N ARG A 172 -15.58 -9.32 8.94
CA ARG A 172 -15.75 -10.52 8.11
C ARG A 172 -14.45 -11.31 8.08
N PRO A 173 -14.50 -12.64 8.03
CA PRO A 173 -13.32 -13.46 7.80
C PRO A 173 -12.52 -13.01 6.57
N GLY A 174 -11.21 -12.94 6.69
CA GLY A 174 -10.31 -12.48 5.65
C GLY A 174 -10.09 -10.97 5.61
N ASP A 175 -10.93 -10.17 6.26
CA ASP A 175 -10.76 -8.72 6.33
C ASP A 175 -9.61 -8.32 7.25
N TYR A 176 -9.00 -7.19 6.92
CA TYR A 176 -7.85 -6.59 7.60
C TYR A 176 -8.27 -5.30 8.29
N GLY A 177 -7.68 -4.93 9.43
CA GLY A 177 -8.03 -3.68 10.09
C GLY A 177 -7.01 -3.22 11.11
N LEU A 178 -7.40 -2.21 11.89
CA LEU A 178 -6.62 -1.72 13.04
C LEU A 178 -7.39 -1.97 14.34
N GLU A 179 -6.64 -2.32 15.38
CA GLU A 179 -7.16 -2.46 16.75
C GLU A 179 -6.29 -1.64 17.70
N THR A 180 -6.88 -0.77 18.51
CA THR A 180 -6.14 -0.03 19.55
C THR A 180 -6.38 -0.67 20.91
N VAL A 181 -5.32 -1.17 21.54
CA VAL A 181 -5.35 -1.81 22.86
C VAL A 181 -4.30 -1.16 23.75
N ASN A 182 -4.73 -0.65 24.91
CA ASN A 182 -3.84 0.00 25.88
C ASN A 182 -2.96 1.11 25.27
N GLY A 183 -3.50 1.88 24.31
CA GLY A 183 -2.79 2.95 23.63
C GLY A 183 -1.84 2.51 22.51
N MET A 184 -1.73 1.21 22.23
CA MET A 184 -0.95 0.66 21.13
C MET A 184 -1.87 0.23 19.99
N THR A 185 -1.61 0.71 18.78
CA THR A 185 -2.33 0.33 17.56
C THR A 185 -1.71 -0.92 16.94
N TRP A 186 -2.54 -1.90 16.60
CA TRP A 186 -2.16 -3.18 15.99
C TRP A 186 -2.74 -3.30 14.58
N LEU A 187 -1.96 -3.85 13.65
CA LEU A 187 -2.47 -4.44 12.42
C LEU A 187 -3.15 -5.76 12.77
N VAL A 188 -4.39 -5.97 12.33
CA VAL A 188 -5.16 -7.17 12.62
C VAL A 188 -5.80 -7.80 11.38
N ARG A 189 -6.10 -9.09 11.45
CA ARG A 189 -6.87 -9.84 10.45
C ARG A 189 -7.96 -10.65 11.14
N ALA A 190 -9.17 -10.66 10.59
CA ALA A 190 -10.25 -11.52 11.04
C ALA A 190 -10.15 -12.91 10.40
N HIS A 191 -10.38 -13.94 11.21
CA HIS A 191 -10.52 -15.34 10.80
C HIS A 191 -11.88 -15.87 11.20
N GLU A 192 -12.36 -16.91 10.52
CA GLU A 192 -13.49 -17.70 11.00
C GLU A 192 -13.15 -18.31 12.36
N ALA A 193 -14.03 -18.19 13.34
CA ALA A 193 -13.88 -18.94 14.58
C ALA A 193 -14.24 -20.41 14.32
N ASP A 194 -13.28 -21.29 14.62
CA ASP A 194 -13.37 -22.75 14.70
C ASP A 194 -14.60 -23.42 14.04
N GLY A 195 -14.40 -24.03 12.87
CA GLY A 195 -15.45 -24.62 12.02
C GLY A 195 -16.18 -25.86 12.56
N THR A 196 -16.08 -26.16 13.86
CA THR A 196 -16.77 -27.29 14.51
C THR A 196 -18.20 -26.97 14.95
N ARG A 197 -18.61 -25.69 14.90
CA ARG A 197 -19.97 -25.25 15.24
C ARG A 197 -20.86 -25.17 14.00
N LYS A 198 -21.96 -25.93 14.00
CA LYS A 198 -23.00 -25.82 12.94
C LYS A 198 -23.70 -24.47 13.04
N ARG A 199 -23.55 -23.64 11.99
CA ARG A 199 -24.28 -22.39 11.76
C ARG A 199 -25.79 -22.52 12.02
N ARG A 200 -26.35 -21.61 12.83
CA ARG A 200 -27.78 -21.26 12.73
C ARG A 200 -27.96 -20.08 11.77
N ARG A 201 -29.14 -19.99 11.17
CA ARG A 201 -29.47 -19.05 10.07
C ARG A 201 -29.45 -17.57 10.50
N ASP A 202 -29.38 -17.30 11.79
CA ASP A 202 -29.49 -15.96 12.40
C ASP A 202 -28.32 -15.63 13.38
N GLU A 203 -27.24 -16.44 13.40
CA GLU A 203 -26.07 -16.15 14.23
C GLU A 203 -25.03 -15.36 13.43
N GLU A 204 -24.52 -14.25 14.02
CA GLU A 204 -23.36 -13.52 13.50
C GLU A 204 -22.20 -14.50 13.31
N GLU A 205 -21.39 -14.33 12.25
CA GLU A 205 -20.20 -15.16 12.06
C GLU A 205 -19.29 -14.95 13.27
N ASP A 206 -19.12 -15.99 14.10
CA ASP A 206 -18.11 -15.98 15.16
C ASP A 206 -16.77 -15.74 14.45
N ILE A 207 -16.15 -14.58 14.67
CA ILE A 207 -14.83 -14.24 14.13
C ILE A 207 -13.79 -14.17 15.24
N TYR A 208 -12.57 -14.59 14.92
CA TYR A 208 -11.41 -14.40 15.77
C TYR A 208 -10.50 -13.33 15.16
N ILE A 209 -10.14 -12.32 15.97
CA ILE A 209 -9.22 -11.26 15.57
C ILE A 209 -7.79 -11.69 15.87
N GLN A 210 -7.02 -11.97 14.82
CA GLN A 210 -5.58 -12.23 14.93
C GLN A 210 -4.81 -10.90 14.88
N ARG A 211 -4.08 -10.58 15.95
CA ARG A 211 -3.09 -9.50 15.95
C ARG A 211 -1.86 -9.92 15.17
N LEU A 212 -1.47 -9.13 14.18
CA LEU A 212 -0.36 -9.41 13.28
C LEU A 212 0.93 -8.77 13.79
N MET A 213 0.94 -7.45 13.95
CA MET A 213 2.06 -6.68 14.48
C MET A 213 1.61 -5.31 14.99
N PRO A 214 2.33 -4.67 15.92
CA PRO A 214 2.09 -3.27 16.28
C PRO A 214 2.38 -2.35 15.09
N ALA A 215 1.56 -1.33 14.88
CA ALA A 215 1.78 -0.33 13.84
C ALA A 215 3.08 0.46 14.07
N ASP A 216 3.48 0.67 15.33
CA ASP A 216 4.71 1.39 15.70
C ASP A 216 6.00 0.64 15.33
N VAL A 217 5.90 -0.65 15.01
CA VAL A 217 7.04 -1.45 14.52
C VAL A 217 7.34 -1.15 13.04
N LEU A 218 6.37 -0.56 12.32
CA LEU A 218 6.60 -0.07 10.96
C LEU A 218 7.58 1.11 11.00
N ARG A 219 8.57 1.12 10.12
CA ARG A 219 9.45 2.28 9.97
C ARG A 219 8.73 3.46 9.31
N ILE A 220 7.68 3.18 8.52
CA ILE A 220 6.77 4.18 7.96
C ILE A 220 5.75 4.61 9.03
N ARG A 221 5.59 5.93 9.22
CA ARG A 221 4.72 6.49 10.28
C ARG A 221 3.35 6.92 9.75
N GLY A 222 2.34 6.86 10.61
CA GLY A 222 1.00 7.40 10.36
C GLY A 222 -0.04 6.37 9.93
N GLU A 223 -1.30 6.66 10.24
CA GLU A 223 -2.43 5.74 10.02
C GLU A 223 -2.60 5.33 8.56
N HIS A 224 -2.47 6.27 7.62
CA HIS A 224 -2.55 5.98 6.18
C HIS A 224 -1.50 4.95 5.72
N ASN A 225 -0.31 4.96 6.34
CA ASN A 225 0.76 4.01 6.04
C ASN A 225 0.45 2.63 6.63
N ALA A 226 -0.21 2.57 7.79
CA ALA A 226 -0.75 1.32 8.33
C ALA A 226 -1.86 0.75 7.43
N LEU A 227 -2.74 1.59 6.87
CA LEU A 227 -3.75 1.15 5.90
C LEU A 227 -3.13 0.63 4.60
N ASN A 228 -2.10 1.31 4.08
CA ASN A 228 -1.34 0.84 2.93
C ASN A 228 -0.66 -0.52 3.20
N ALA A 229 -0.13 -0.71 4.41
CA ALA A 229 0.43 -1.97 4.85
C ALA A 229 -0.60 -3.11 4.86
N LEU A 230 -1.82 -2.85 5.37
CA LEU A 230 -2.92 -3.82 5.35
C LEU A 230 -3.32 -4.19 3.92
N ALA A 231 -3.44 -3.20 3.02
CA ALA A 231 -3.75 -3.45 1.61
C ALA A 231 -2.66 -4.28 0.92
N ALA A 232 -1.37 -3.98 1.18
CA ALA A 232 -0.24 -4.74 0.64
C ALA A 232 -0.21 -6.17 1.17
N LEU A 233 -0.44 -6.37 2.48
CA LEU A 233 -0.55 -7.71 3.08
C LEU A 233 -1.71 -8.51 2.48
N ALA A 234 -2.88 -7.89 2.29
CA ALA A 234 -4.05 -8.53 1.69
C ALA A 234 -3.78 -8.98 0.25
N LEU A 235 -3.14 -8.12 -0.56
CA LEU A 235 -2.74 -8.47 -1.93
C LEU A 235 -1.68 -9.57 -1.95
N ALA A 236 -0.61 -9.45 -1.15
CA ALA A 236 0.48 -10.42 -1.16
C ALA A 236 0.04 -11.80 -0.62
N CYS A 237 -0.78 -11.84 0.44
CA CYS A 237 -1.31 -13.10 0.95
C CYS A 237 -2.26 -13.79 -0.05
N SER A 238 -2.89 -13.04 -0.95
CA SER A 238 -3.75 -13.61 -1.99
C SER A 238 -3.01 -14.42 -3.05
N THR A 239 -1.68 -14.25 -3.17
CA THR A 239 -0.84 -15.06 -4.06
C THR A 239 -0.42 -16.40 -3.45
N GLY A 240 -0.85 -16.70 -2.21
CA GLY A 240 -0.41 -17.87 -1.46
C GLY A 240 0.88 -17.65 -0.65
N SER A 241 1.39 -16.41 -0.63
CA SER A 241 2.58 -16.06 0.15
C SER A 241 2.40 -16.28 1.65
N GLN A 242 3.47 -16.76 2.31
CA GLN A 242 3.45 -16.98 3.75
C GLN A 242 3.42 -15.66 4.53
N LEU A 243 2.56 -15.58 5.54
CA LEU A 243 2.34 -14.37 6.33
C LEU A 243 3.59 -13.90 7.09
N ALA A 244 4.40 -14.83 7.65
CA ALA A 244 5.54 -14.46 8.48
C ALA A 244 6.66 -13.72 7.70
N PRO A 245 7.12 -14.19 6.53
CA PRO A 245 8.03 -13.42 5.67
C PRO A 245 7.47 -12.05 5.26
N MET A 246 6.16 -11.96 5.01
CA MET A 246 5.50 -10.71 4.64
C MET A 246 5.53 -9.69 5.78
N LEU A 247 5.27 -10.12 7.02
CA LEU A 247 5.36 -9.25 8.19
C LEU A 247 6.80 -8.78 8.45
N TYR A 248 7.79 -9.64 8.17
CA TYR A 248 9.20 -9.25 8.24
C TYR A 248 9.55 -8.18 7.19
N GLY A 249 9.20 -8.40 5.92
CA GLY A 249 9.44 -7.41 4.87
C GLY A 249 8.76 -6.08 5.14
N LEU A 250 7.52 -6.13 5.64
CA LEU A 250 6.76 -4.95 6.02
C LEU A 250 7.44 -4.14 7.15
N ARG A 251 8.05 -4.82 8.14
CA ARG A 251 8.82 -4.17 9.20
C ARG A 251 10.07 -3.48 8.67
N GLU A 252 10.75 -4.05 7.69
CA GLU A 252 12.01 -3.50 7.16
C GLU A 252 11.80 -2.39 6.14
N TYR A 253 10.60 -2.27 5.57
CA TYR A 253 10.27 -1.23 4.60
C TYR A 253 10.42 0.18 5.18
N ARG A 254 11.30 1.00 4.57
CA ARG A 254 11.64 2.35 5.04
C ARG A 254 10.80 3.48 4.43
N GLY A 255 9.89 3.15 3.50
CA GLY A 255 9.17 4.15 2.74
C GLY A 255 9.90 4.56 1.47
N GLU A 256 9.20 5.37 0.69
CA GLU A 256 9.68 5.93 -0.57
C GLU A 256 10.50 7.20 -0.35
N PRO A 257 11.61 7.40 -1.10
CA PRO A 257 12.24 8.71 -1.20
C PRO A 257 11.21 9.78 -1.62
N HIS A 258 11.37 10.99 -1.08
CA HIS A 258 10.53 12.17 -1.35
C HIS A 258 9.07 12.08 -0.85
N ARG A 259 8.81 11.22 0.14
CA ARG A 259 7.51 11.10 0.81
C ARG A 259 7.66 11.45 2.28
N VAL A 260 7.49 12.74 2.60
CA VAL A 260 7.71 13.31 3.94
C VAL A 260 9.12 13.00 4.43
N ASP A 261 10.11 13.29 3.59
CA ASP A 261 11.53 12.99 3.83
C ASP A 261 12.21 14.16 4.55
N SER A 262 12.80 13.92 5.71
CA SER A 262 13.52 14.95 6.48
C SER A 262 14.87 15.21 5.85
N VAL A 263 15.03 16.37 5.21
CA VAL A 263 16.23 16.75 4.45
C VAL A 263 17.34 17.27 5.36
N ALA A 264 17.01 18.21 6.25
CA ALA A 264 17.97 18.85 7.15
C ALA A 264 17.25 19.53 8.32
N ILE A 265 17.99 19.81 9.40
CA ILE A 265 17.58 20.70 10.48
C ILE A 265 18.53 21.90 10.46
N VAL A 266 17.99 23.11 10.30
CA VAL A 266 18.76 24.36 10.28
C VAL A 266 18.12 25.33 11.28
N ASN A 267 18.91 25.79 12.27
CA ASN A 267 18.43 26.67 13.35
C ASN A 267 17.17 26.13 14.07
N ASP A 268 17.18 24.84 14.44
CA ASP A 268 16.07 24.11 15.06
C ASP A 268 14.78 24.06 14.22
N VAL A 269 14.86 24.32 12.92
CA VAL A 269 13.76 24.15 11.97
C VAL A 269 14.05 22.96 11.06
N GLU A 270 13.12 22.00 11.02
CA GLU A 270 13.25 20.83 10.13
C GLU A 270 12.69 21.13 8.74
N TYR A 271 13.42 20.76 7.70
CA TYR A 271 13.01 20.90 6.31
C TYR A 271 12.61 19.55 5.75
N ILE A 272 11.37 19.45 5.27
CA ILE A 272 10.74 18.19 4.88
C ILE A 272 10.32 18.25 3.41
N ASP A 273 10.79 17.29 2.62
CA ASP A 273 10.43 17.08 1.23
C ASP A 273 9.26 16.09 1.10
N ASP A 274 8.12 16.60 0.65
CA ASP A 274 6.95 15.82 0.23
C ASP A 274 6.56 16.19 -1.21
N SER A 275 7.55 16.35 -2.09
CA SER A 275 7.34 16.71 -3.49
C SER A 275 6.45 15.73 -4.26
N LYS A 276 6.28 14.49 -3.78
CA LYS A 276 5.31 13.51 -4.33
C LYS A 276 3.85 13.84 -3.98
N GLY A 277 3.60 14.73 -3.01
CA GLY A 277 2.28 15.26 -2.65
C GLY A 277 1.67 16.15 -3.75
N THR A 278 1.33 15.54 -4.89
CA THR A 278 0.87 16.21 -6.12
C THR A 278 -0.65 16.38 -6.21
N ASN A 279 -1.38 15.99 -5.15
CA ASN A 279 -2.82 16.13 -5.03
C ASN A 279 -3.21 16.60 -3.63
N VAL A 280 -4.44 17.12 -3.51
CA VAL A 280 -4.95 17.73 -2.29
C VAL A 280 -5.00 16.73 -1.13
N GLY A 281 -5.43 15.49 -1.37
CA GLY A 281 -5.53 14.46 -0.34
C GLY A 281 -4.19 14.13 0.33
N ALA A 282 -3.12 14.04 -0.46
CA ALA A 282 -1.77 13.79 0.05
C ALA A 282 -1.30 14.92 0.97
N THR A 283 -1.48 16.17 0.56
CA THR A 283 -1.09 17.33 1.36
C THR A 283 -1.93 17.46 2.64
N VAL A 284 -3.23 17.17 2.60
CA VAL A 284 -4.08 17.11 3.81
C VAL A 284 -3.51 16.10 4.81
N ALA A 285 -3.16 14.89 4.35
CA ALA A 285 -2.58 13.85 5.21
C ALA A 285 -1.23 14.29 5.82
N ALA A 286 -0.36 14.94 5.04
CA ALA A 286 0.92 15.45 5.52
C ALA A 286 0.73 16.53 6.60
N LEU A 287 -0.16 17.50 6.38
CA LEU A 287 -0.46 18.58 7.33
C LEU A 287 -1.04 18.04 8.65
N GLN A 288 -1.97 17.09 8.59
CA GLN A 288 -2.57 16.48 9.77
C GLN A 288 -1.58 15.60 10.55
N GLY A 289 -0.70 14.88 9.84
CA GLY A 289 0.30 14.01 10.46
C GLY A 289 1.38 14.81 11.21
N LEU A 290 2.02 15.74 10.51
CA LEU A 290 3.13 16.54 11.05
C LEU A 290 2.64 17.63 12.02
N GLY A 291 1.47 18.21 11.74
CA GLY A 291 0.89 19.31 12.50
C GLY A 291 0.47 18.99 13.93
N ARG A 292 0.47 17.69 14.31
CA ARG A 292 0.18 17.26 15.69
C ARG A 292 1.32 17.58 16.66
N GLN A 293 2.55 17.68 16.16
CA GLN A 293 3.75 17.81 16.98
C GLN A 293 4.35 19.22 16.94
N ARG A 294 4.14 19.94 15.83
CA ARG A 294 4.77 21.24 15.55
C ARG A 294 3.95 22.07 14.57
N ARG A 295 4.24 23.37 14.50
CA ARG A 295 3.69 24.26 13.48
C ARG A 295 4.48 24.13 12.19
N LEU A 296 3.80 24.39 11.07
CA LEU A 296 4.35 24.19 9.73
C LEU A 296 4.41 25.51 8.95
N VAL A 297 5.51 25.79 8.27
CA VAL A 297 5.54 26.73 7.14
C VAL A 297 5.45 25.89 5.87
N VAL A 298 4.35 26.01 5.13
CA VAL A 298 4.06 25.11 4.00
C VAL A 298 4.27 25.82 2.67
N ILE A 299 4.91 25.12 1.73
CA ILE A 299 5.03 25.54 0.33
C ILE A 299 3.99 24.77 -0.49
N LEU A 300 3.00 25.50 -1.01
CA LEU A 300 1.91 25.00 -1.84
C LEU A 300 2.04 25.56 -3.26
N GLY A 301 1.66 24.80 -4.28
CA GLY A 301 1.61 25.33 -5.64
C GLY A 301 2.14 24.45 -6.76
N GLY A 302 1.83 24.87 -7.98
CA GLY A 302 2.08 24.14 -9.23
C GLY A 302 0.83 24.10 -10.11
N ASP A 303 0.71 23.05 -10.93
CA ASP A 303 -0.51 22.75 -11.71
C ASP A 303 -1.49 21.87 -10.91
N GLY A 304 -2.64 22.45 -10.54
CA GLY A 304 -3.67 21.83 -9.71
C GLY A 304 -4.58 20.86 -10.45
N LYS A 305 -4.49 20.73 -11.78
CA LYS A 305 -5.25 19.74 -12.58
C LYS A 305 -6.77 19.78 -12.34
N GLY A 306 -7.31 20.97 -12.06
CA GLY A 306 -8.74 21.18 -11.84
C GLY A 306 -9.28 20.77 -10.45
N GLN A 307 -8.44 20.32 -9.52
CA GLN A 307 -8.85 19.91 -8.17
C GLN A 307 -9.53 21.04 -7.36
N ASP A 308 -10.41 20.65 -6.43
CA ASP A 308 -10.87 21.53 -5.34
C ASP A 308 -9.85 21.60 -4.20
N PHE A 309 -9.38 22.81 -3.90
CA PHE A 309 -8.43 23.09 -2.81
C PHE A 309 -9.09 23.33 -1.45
N SER A 310 -10.43 23.43 -1.38
CA SER A 310 -11.17 23.67 -0.14
C SER A 310 -10.82 22.72 1.03
N PRO A 311 -10.50 21.41 0.81
CA PRO A 311 -10.13 20.50 1.89
C PRO A 311 -8.84 20.89 2.64
N LEU A 312 -7.98 21.74 2.05
CA LEU A 312 -6.77 22.22 2.69
C LEU A 312 -7.05 23.25 3.80
N LEU A 313 -8.22 23.90 3.78
CA LEU A 313 -8.52 25.04 4.64
C LEU A 313 -8.38 24.71 6.14
N GLU A 314 -9.01 23.62 6.59
CA GLU A 314 -9.03 23.28 8.01
C GLU A 314 -7.67 22.79 8.54
N PRO A 315 -6.95 21.89 7.85
CA PRO A 315 -5.57 21.55 8.22
C PRO A 315 -4.63 22.76 8.25
N VAL A 316 -4.73 23.67 7.27
CA VAL A 316 -3.93 24.90 7.23
C VAL A 316 -4.24 25.78 8.43
N ARG A 317 -5.51 26.07 8.70
CA ARG A 317 -5.93 26.87 9.86
C ARG A 317 -5.37 26.33 11.17
N ARG A 318 -5.42 25.01 11.36
CA ARG A 318 -5.04 24.37 12.62
C ARG A 318 -3.53 24.25 12.80
N HIS A 319 -2.79 23.92 11.75
CA HIS A 319 -1.41 23.45 11.89
C HIS A 319 -0.36 24.37 11.26
N VAL A 320 -0.75 25.26 10.35
CA VAL A 320 0.19 26.05 9.53
C VAL A 320 0.39 27.45 10.10
N ARG A 321 1.66 27.84 10.23
CA ARG A 321 2.10 29.19 10.60
C ARG A 321 2.02 30.16 9.43
N ALA A 322 2.48 29.76 8.25
CA ALA A 322 2.44 30.57 7.05
C ALA A 322 2.42 29.68 5.79
N VAL A 323 1.86 30.21 4.71
CA VAL A 323 1.78 29.55 3.40
C VAL A 323 2.63 30.32 2.39
N LEU A 324 3.45 29.62 1.64
CA LEU A 324 4.19 30.12 0.50
C LEU A 324 3.56 29.54 -0.76
N LEU A 325 3.05 30.41 -1.64
CA LEU A 325 2.30 30.04 -2.83
C LEU A 325 3.18 30.17 -4.07
N LEU A 326 3.21 29.11 -4.88
CA LEU A 326 4.10 28.99 -6.04
C LEU A 326 3.34 28.52 -7.29
N GLY A 327 3.81 28.92 -8.48
CA GLY A 327 3.35 28.32 -9.74
C GLY A 327 1.93 28.69 -10.17
N ARG A 328 1.43 27.95 -11.17
CA ARG A 328 0.23 28.28 -11.97
C ARG A 328 -1.04 28.52 -11.14
N ASP A 329 -1.35 27.61 -10.22
CA ASP A 329 -2.61 27.65 -9.44
C ASP A 329 -2.47 28.31 -8.06
N ALA A 330 -1.37 29.04 -7.80
CA ALA A 330 -1.21 29.85 -6.60
C ALA A 330 -2.41 30.79 -6.31
N PRO A 331 -3.02 31.49 -7.30
CA PRO A 331 -4.20 32.33 -7.04
C PRO A 331 -5.41 31.54 -6.53
N ARG A 332 -5.65 30.32 -7.05
CA ARG A 332 -6.77 29.47 -6.64
C ARG A 332 -6.56 28.92 -5.23
N LEU A 333 -5.32 28.53 -4.89
CA LEU A 333 -4.95 28.15 -3.53
C LEU A 333 -5.16 29.32 -2.55
N ARG A 334 -4.75 30.54 -2.92
CA ARG A 334 -4.97 31.74 -2.10
C ARG A 334 -6.44 31.98 -1.82
N GLU A 335 -7.28 31.86 -2.83
CA GLU A 335 -8.73 32.03 -2.70
C GLU A 335 -9.33 30.99 -1.75
N ALA A 336 -9.04 29.70 -1.98
CA ALA A 336 -9.54 28.59 -1.17
C ALA A 336 -9.09 28.68 0.30
N LEU A 337 -7.90 29.22 0.55
CA LEU A 337 -7.33 29.34 1.89
C LEU A 337 -7.62 30.70 2.55
N SER A 338 -8.21 31.67 1.86
CA SER A 338 -8.37 33.06 2.32
C SER A 338 -8.93 33.21 3.75
N SER A 339 -9.80 32.29 4.17
CA SER A 339 -10.43 32.25 5.50
C SER A 339 -9.65 31.45 6.56
N ALA A 340 -8.41 31.03 6.27
CA ALA A 340 -7.56 30.28 7.19
C ALA A 340 -6.98 31.15 8.31
N GLY A 341 -6.84 32.46 8.10
CA GLY A 341 -6.26 33.38 9.08
C GLY A 341 -4.75 33.27 9.25
N VAL A 342 -4.04 32.72 8.25
CA VAL A 342 -2.58 32.57 8.24
C VAL A 342 -1.94 33.48 7.19
N PRO A 343 -0.74 34.03 7.42
CA PRO A 343 0.02 34.77 6.41
C PRO A 343 0.25 33.94 5.15
N MET A 344 0.08 34.57 3.98
CA MET A 344 0.29 33.93 2.68
C MET A 344 1.10 34.82 1.74
N THR A 345 2.23 34.31 1.27
CA THR A 345 3.16 35.05 0.40
C THR A 345 3.26 34.34 -0.95
N ASP A 346 3.04 35.09 -2.04
CA ASP A 346 3.31 34.58 -3.39
C ASP A 346 4.82 34.66 -3.66
N VAL A 347 5.39 33.57 -4.15
CA VAL A 347 6.80 33.47 -4.53
C VAL A 347 6.91 33.04 -6.00
N GLN A 348 8.01 33.42 -6.65
CA GLN A 348 8.22 33.10 -8.07
C GLN A 348 9.02 31.81 -8.27
N THR A 349 9.84 31.45 -7.30
CA THR A 349 10.74 30.29 -7.42
C THR A 349 10.79 29.50 -6.12
N LEU A 350 11.05 28.19 -6.23
CA LEU A 350 11.20 27.34 -5.05
C LEU A 350 12.37 27.77 -4.15
N PRO A 351 13.54 28.21 -4.69
CA PRO A 351 14.58 28.76 -3.85
C PRO A 351 14.17 30.02 -3.08
N GLN A 352 13.35 30.90 -3.68
CA GLN A 352 12.78 32.04 -2.98
C GLN A 352 11.88 31.57 -1.84
N ALA A 353 11.00 30.59 -2.08
CA ALA A 353 10.15 30.00 -1.05
C ALA A 353 10.97 29.49 0.14
N VAL A 354 12.05 28.74 -0.09
CA VAL A 354 12.89 28.22 1.01
C VAL A 354 13.50 29.35 1.86
N ARG A 355 13.95 30.45 1.23
CA ARG A 355 14.49 31.61 1.95
C ARG A 355 13.43 32.36 2.75
N GLU A 356 12.25 32.58 2.16
CA GLU A 356 11.12 33.21 2.86
C GLU A 356 10.65 32.32 4.03
N ALA A 357 10.63 31.00 3.83
CA ALA A 357 10.24 30.05 4.86
C ALA A 357 11.14 30.14 6.09
N ARG A 358 12.45 30.30 5.89
CA ARG A 358 13.42 30.52 6.97
C ARG A 358 13.11 31.76 7.81
N GLN A 359 12.60 32.84 7.21
CA GLN A 359 12.25 34.05 7.96
C GLN A 359 10.94 33.91 8.73
N LEU A 360 10.02 33.09 8.23
CA LEU A 360 8.70 32.88 8.82
C LEU A 360 8.69 31.78 9.90
N ALA A 361 9.60 30.82 9.81
CA ALA A 361 9.71 29.71 10.75
C ALA A 361 10.34 30.14 12.08
N GLN A 362 9.90 29.51 13.17
CA GLN A 362 10.47 29.64 14.50
C GLN A 362 11.17 28.35 14.93
N PRO A 363 12.15 28.40 15.86
CA PRO A 363 12.74 27.19 16.44
C PRO A 363 11.67 26.19 16.90
N GLY A 364 11.79 24.93 16.48
CA GLY A 364 10.83 23.85 16.72
C GLY A 364 9.74 23.69 15.64
N ASP A 365 9.61 24.63 14.70
CA ASP A 365 8.73 24.48 13.53
C ASP A 365 9.33 23.51 12.49
N ALA A 366 8.56 23.23 11.44
CA ALA A 366 9.08 22.63 10.21
C ALA A 366 8.66 23.38 8.95
N VAL A 367 9.54 23.40 7.95
CA VAL A 367 9.24 23.83 6.58
C VAL A 367 8.86 22.60 5.76
N LEU A 368 7.66 22.58 5.19
CA LEU A 368 7.13 21.45 4.44
C LEU A 368 6.91 21.84 2.97
N LEU A 369 7.59 21.15 2.06
CA LEU A 369 7.23 21.16 0.63
C LEU A 369 6.22 20.06 0.36
N SER A 370 4.92 20.37 0.43
CA SER A 370 3.83 19.45 0.06
C SER A 370 2.85 20.17 -0.86
N PRO A 371 3.10 20.18 -2.18
CA PRO A 371 2.59 21.21 -3.07
C PRO A 371 1.09 21.15 -3.39
N ALA A 372 0.40 20.03 -3.13
CA ALA A 372 -0.96 19.72 -3.57
C ALA A 372 -1.19 19.75 -5.10
N CYS A 373 -0.14 20.05 -5.88
CA CYS A 373 -0.17 20.26 -7.31
C CYS A 373 0.95 19.48 -8.02
N ALA A 374 0.71 19.15 -9.29
CA ALA A 374 1.73 18.63 -10.19
C ALA A 374 2.82 19.69 -10.43
N SER A 375 4.01 19.24 -10.82
CA SER A 375 5.20 20.11 -10.96
C SER A 375 5.43 20.65 -12.37
N LEU A 376 4.64 20.22 -13.35
CA LEU A 376 4.98 20.33 -14.78
C LEU A 376 4.93 21.75 -15.34
N ASP A 377 4.31 22.69 -14.62
CA ASP A 377 4.29 24.10 -14.96
C ASP A 377 5.66 24.77 -14.78
N MET A 378 6.48 24.25 -13.86
CA MET A 378 7.76 24.86 -13.48
C MET A 378 8.97 23.92 -13.51
N PHE A 379 8.75 22.60 -13.48
CA PHE A 379 9.80 21.59 -13.34
C PHE A 379 9.58 20.44 -14.32
N ARG A 380 10.67 19.74 -14.69
CA ARG A 380 10.62 18.55 -15.57
C ARG A 380 9.71 17.44 -15.01
N ASN A 381 9.75 17.23 -13.70
CA ASN A 381 8.98 16.24 -12.94
C ASN A 381 9.09 16.55 -11.44
N TYR A 382 8.42 15.76 -10.59
CA TYR A 382 8.46 15.96 -9.14
C TYR A 382 9.86 15.71 -8.56
N SER A 383 10.66 14.82 -9.15
CA SER A 383 12.05 14.56 -8.73
C SER A 383 12.92 15.80 -8.93
N HIS A 384 12.80 16.49 -10.05
CA HIS A 384 13.49 17.76 -10.29
C HIS A 384 13.06 18.84 -9.29
N ARG A 385 11.78 18.88 -8.89
CA ARG A 385 11.29 19.79 -7.85
C ARG A 385 11.93 19.47 -6.48
N ALA A 386 12.00 18.19 -6.13
CA ALA A 386 12.68 17.72 -4.91
C ALA A 386 14.18 18.05 -4.92
N GLU A 387 14.88 17.79 -6.02
CA GLU A 387 16.30 18.13 -6.21
C GLU A 387 16.54 19.62 -5.93
N VAL A 388 15.73 20.51 -6.51
CA VAL A 388 15.86 21.97 -6.30
C VAL A 388 15.59 22.35 -4.85
N PHE A 389 14.61 21.73 -4.19
CA PHE A 389 14.34 21.96 -2.77
C PHE A 389 15.54 21.55 -1.90
N ILE A 390 16.01 20.31 -2.05
CA ILE A 390 17.10 19.74 -1.28
C ILE A 390 18.38 20.56 -1.47
N GLN A 391 18.74 20.90 -2.71
CA GLN A 391 19.90 21.73 -3.00
C GLN A 391 19.81 23.11 -2.36
N THR A 392 18.62 23.72 -2.36
CA THR A 392 18.44 25.03 -1.72
C THR A 392 18.57 24.93 -0.21
N VAL A 393 17.99 23.91 0.41
CA VAL A 393 18.08 23.69 1.86
C VAL A 393 19.54 23.42 2.28
N GLN A 394 20.29 22.64 1.50
CA GLN A 394 21.71 22.40 1.74
C GLN A 394 22.53 23.68 1.63
N ALA A 395 22.32 24.47 0.57
CA ALA A 395 22.97 25.77 0.43
C ALA A 395 22.65 26.73 1.58
N LEU A 396 21.42 26.67 2.11
CA LEU A 396 20.99 27.46 3.26
C LEU A 396 21.70 27.04 4.56
N ALA A 397 22.01 25.75 4.73
CA ALA A 397 22.73 25.23 5.88
C ALA A 397 24.21 25.63 5.86
N ASP A 398 24.78 25.79 4.67
CA ASP A 398 26.17 26.21 4.46
C ASP A 398 26.38 27.73 4.56
N GLU A 399 25.31 28.53 4.58
CA GLU A 399 25.41 29.99 4.76
C GLU A 399 25.89 30.34 6.18
N PRO A 400 27.02 31.07 6.34
CA PRO A 400 27.49 31.46 7.66
C PRO A 400 26.47 32.37 8.35
N GLN A 401 26.21 32.12 9.64
CA GLN A 401 25.26 32.86 10.50
C GLN A 401 25.59 34.37 10.67
N SER A 402 26.65 34.88 10.05
CA SER A 402 27.25 36.20 10.31
C SER A 402 26.66 37.36 9.49
N MET A 403 25.34 37.51 9.41
CA MET A 403 24.71 38.73 8.85
C MET A 403 23.42 39.20 9.57
N GLN A 404 23.08 38.68 10.76
CA GLN A 404 21.87 39.12 11.49
C GLN A 404 22.11 39.92 12.78
N GLU A 405 23.36 40.17 13.19
CA GLU A 405 23.67 41.17 14.21
C GLU A 405 24.12 42.47 13.53
N GLY A 406 23.14 43.27 13.07
CA GLY A 406 23.45 44.48 12.31
C GLY A 406 22.26 45.38 12.03
N SER A 407 21.34 45.57 12.98
CA SER A 407 20.54 46.80 13.12
C SER A 407 19.57 46.66 14.31
N ALA A 408 20.05 47.04 15.49
CA ALA A 408 19.23 47.59 16.57
C ALA A 408 20.11 48.52 17.40
#